data_AF-A0A7J7VIL5-F1
#
_entry.id   AF-A0A7J7VIL5-F1
#
_cell.length_a   1.000
_cell.length_b   1.000
_cell.length_c   1.000
_cell.angle_alpha   90.00
_cell.angle_beta   90.00
_cell.angle_gamma   90.00
#
_symmetry.space_group_name_H-M   'P 1'
#
loop_
_entity.id
_entity.type
_entity.pdbx_description
1 polymer ?
#
loop_
_entity_poly.entity_id
_entity_poly.type
_entity_poly.pdbx_seq_one_letter_code
_entity_poly.pdbx_strand_id
1 'polypeptide(L)'
;MAGGQDLFDAIVMADNRFHGEGYQEGYEEGSSLGVIEGRQHGTVYGAKIGSEIGCYQGFAFAWRCLLHSRATEEDSKKMKVLESLISMIQKFPYGDPTYANLHEDLGRIRGKFKQLCSLLNVQPDFKISAEGSGLSF
;
A
#
# COMPACT_ATOMS: atom_id res chain seq x y z
N MET A 1 14.68 59.34 -12.91
CA MET A 1 14.13 59.55 -11.56
C MET A 1 14.71 58.45 -10.68
N ALA A 2 15.61 58.81 -9.75
CA ALA A 2 16.20 57.85 -8.83
C ALA A 2 15.08 57.31 -7.92
N GLY A 3 14.62 56.09 -8.22
CA GLY A 3 13.65 55.33 -7.45
C GLY A 3 14.31 54.85 -6.17
N GLY A 4 14.46 55.75 -5.20
CA GLY A 4 14.74 55.37 -3.83
C GLY A 4 13.47 54.72 -3.27
N GLN A 5 13.53 53.42 -2.99
CA GLN A 5 12.61 52.82 -2.04
C GLN A 5 12.70 53.66 -0.75
N ASP A 6 11.60 54.31 -0.36
CA ASP A 6 11.55 55.14 0.84
C ASP A 6 11.84 54.24 2.06
N LEU A 7 12.77 54.64 2.91
CA LEU A 7 13.28 53.85 4.03
C LEU A 7 12.15 53.44 5.00
N PHE A 8 11.09 54.26 5.07
CA PHE A 8 9.93 54.01 5.90
C PHE A 8 8.88 53.11 5.22
N ASP A 9 8.85 53.04 3.89
CA ASP A 9 7.92 52.19 3.14
C ASP A 9 8.23 50.69 3.38
N ALA A 10 9.52 50.36 3.55
CA ALA A 10 9.95 49.02 3.95
C ALA A 10 9.42 48.61 5.34
N ILE A 11 9.28 49.56 6.27
CA ILE A 11 8.77 49.33 7.63
C ILE A 11 7.24 49.26 7.61
N VAL A 12 6.58 50.18 6.90
CA VAL A 12 5.11 50.23 6.78
C VAL A 12 4.56 49.00 6.06
N MET A 13 5.25 48.53 5.03
CA MET A 13 4.86 47.36 4.24
C MET A 13 5.41 46.04 4.80
N ALA A 14 6.13 46.06 5.92
CA ALA A 14 6.76 44.88 6.51
C ALA A 14 5.72 43.79 6.83
N ASP A 15 4.58 44.14 7.43
CA ASP A 15 3.53 43.18 7.81
C ASP A 15 2.94 42.45 6.59
N ASN A 16 2.60 43.20 5.53
CA ASN A 16 2.12 42.62 4.27
C ASN A 16 3.18 41.73 3.59
N ARG A 17 4.46 42.12 3.66
CA ARG A 17 5.56 41.32 3.12
C ARG A 17 5.75 40.03 3.90
N PHE A 18 5.83 40.08 5.22
CA PHE A 18 6.00 38.89 6.06
C PHE A 18 4.79 37.96 6.00
N HIS A 19 3.57 38.47 5.87
CA HIS A 19 2.39 37.63 5.60
C HIS A 19 2.47 36.91 4.26
N GLY A 20 2.89 37.61 3.19
CA GLY A 20 3.06 37.01 1.86
C GLY A 20 4.21 36.01 1.81
N GLU A 21 5.37 36.37 2.37
CA GLU A 21 6.57 35.55 2.47
C GLU A 21 6.28 34.28 3.31
N GLY A 22 5.65 34.42 4.48
CA GLY A 22 5.31 33.28 5.34
C GLY A 22 4.24 32.36 4.75
N TYR A 23 3.24 32.90 4.04
CA TYR A 23 2.27 32.06 3.31
C TYR A 23 2.95 31.26 2.21
N GLN A 24 3.82 31.91 1.41
CA GLN A 24 4.52 31.25 0.31
C GLN A 24 5.47 30.17 0.83
N GLU A 25 6.25 30.47 1.88
CA GLU A 25 7.14 29.51 2.53
C GLU A 25 6.35 28.31 3.08
N GLY A 26 5.28 28.56 3.85
CA GLY A 26 4.44 27.49 4.39
C GLY A 26 3.74 26.65 3.31
N TYR A 27 3.34 27.27 2.20
CA TYR A 27 2.75 26.55 1.07
C TYR A 27 3.78 25.66 0.36
N GLU A 28 4.97 26.18 0.08
CA GLU A 28 6.05 25.44 -0.57
C GLU A 28 6.52 24.26 0.29
N GLU A 29 6.74 24.51 1.58
CA GLU A 29 7.14 23.48 2.54
C GLU A 29 6.05 22.41 2.69
N GLY A 30 4.79 22.82 2.92
CA GLY A 30 3.66 21.91 3.05
C GLY A 30 3.40 21.08 1.78
N SER A 31 3.56 21.70 0.60
CA SER A 31 3.44 20.99 -0.68
C SER A 31 4.55 19.94 -0.85
N SER A 32 5.79 20.32 -0.58
CA SER A 32 6.95 19.44 -0.66
C SER A 32 6.82 18.24 0.31
N LEU A 33 6.49 18.51 1.57
CA LEU A 33 6.27 17.50 2.60
C LEU A 33 5.15 16.54 2.20
N GLY A 34 4.00 17.07 1.74
CA GLY A 34 2.88 16.23 1.31
C GLY A 34 3.23 15.27 0.16
N VAL A 35 4.07 15.72 -0.79
CA VAL A 35 4.55 14.85 -1.88
C VAL A 35 5.48 13.75 -1.36
N ILE A 36 6.39 14.09 -0.43
CA ILE A 36 7.34 13.13 0.14
C ILE A 36 6.59 12.07 0.96
N GLU A 37 5.73 12.50 1.86
CA GLU A 37 4.93 11.60 2.72
C GLU A 37 4.02 10.70 1.89
N GLY A 38 3.29 11.27 0.92
CA GLY A 38 2.42 10.51 0.04
C GLY A 38 3.17 9.42 -0.73
N ARG A 39 4.37 9.74 -1.24
CA ARG A 39 5.23 8.78 -1.94
C ARG A 39 5.73 7.68 -1.01
N GLN A 40 6.22 8.04 0.17
CA GLN A 40 6.73 7.08 1.15
C GLN A 40 5.62 6.13 1.60
N HIS A 41 4.46 6.69 1.96
CA HIS A 41 3.29 5.93 2.36
C HIS A 41 2.84 4.97 1.26
N GLY A 42 2.70 5.45 0.02
CA GLY A 42 2.33 4.62 -1.12
C GLY A 42 3.33 3.49 -1.38
N THR A 43 4.63 3.76 -1.24
CA THR A 43 5.69 2.75 -1.45
C THR A 43 5.62 1.64 -0.40
N VAL A 44 5.57 2.01 0.89
CA VAL A 44 5.50 1.05 1.99
C VAL A 44 4.20 0.25 1.94
N TYR A 45 3.07 0.93 1.70
CA TYR A 45 1.77 0.30 1.63
C TYR A 45 1.64 -0.64 0.42
N GLY A 46 2.11 -0.21 -0.75
CA GLY A 46 2.15 -1.02 -1.96
C GLY A 46 3.03 -2.26 -1.80
N ALA A 47 4.23 -2.10 -1.23
CA ALA A 47 5.13 -3.21 -0.94
C ALA A 47 4.48 -4.24 0.02
N LYS A 48 3.76 -3.75 1.03
CA LYS A 48 3.03 -4.60 1.98
C LYS A 48 1.96 -5.45 1.29
N ILE A 49 1.11 -4.82 0.47
CA ILE A 49 0.08 -5.52 -0.28
C ILE A 49 0.69 -6.51 -1.28
N GLY A 50 1.69 -6.08 -2.05
CA GLY A 50 2.36 -6.92 -3.04
C GLY A 50 2.99 -8.16 -2.40
N SER A 51 3.66 -8.00 -1.25
CA SER A 51 4.26 -9.10 -0.50
C SER A 51 3.20 -10.09 0.00
N GLU A 52 2.06 -9.59 0.47
CA GLU A 52 0.94 -10.41 0.95
C GLU A 52 0.34 -11.25 -0.17
N ILE A 53 -0.03 -10.61 -1.27
CA ILE A 53 -0.63 -11.31 -2.41
C ILE A 53 0.37 -12.29 -3.04
N GLY A 54 1.64 -11.89 -3.19
CA GLY A 54 2.70 -12.75 -3.70
C GLY A 54 2.93 -13.99 -2.84
N CYS A 55 2.88 -13.86 -1.51
CA CYS A 55 2.97 -15.00 -0.60
C CYS A 55 1.81 -15.98 -0.80
N TYR A 56 0.58 -15.48 -0.87
CA TYR A 56 -0.61 -16.31 -1.09
C TYR A 56 -0.56 -17.03 -2.44
N GLN A 57 -0.10 -16.33 -3.48
CA GLN A 57 0.06 -16.89 -4.81
C GLN A 57 1.11 -18.01 -4.83
N GLY A 58 2.28 -17.78 -4.24
CA GLY A 58 3.33 -18.78 -4.13
C GLY A 58 2.88 -20.02 -3.35
N PHE A 59 2.20 -19.82 -2.23
CA PHE A 59 1.60 -20.90 -1.44
C PHE A 59 0.59 -21.70 -2.27
N ALA A 60 -0.33 -21.02 -2.96
CA ALA A 60 -1.32 -21.67 -3.80
C ALA A 60 -0.67 -22.49 -4.92
N PHE A 61 0.36 -21.97 -5.60
CA PHE A 61 1.06 -22.73 -6.63
C PHE A 61 1.81 -23.95 -6.08
N ALA A 62 2.50 -23.83 -4.95
CA ALA A 62 3.20 -24.95 -4.33
C ALA A 62 2.21 -26.08 -3.98
N TRP A 63 1.07 -25.74 -3.35
CA TRP A 63 0.04 -26.71 -3.01
C TRP A 63 -0.67 -27.30 -4.23
N ARG A 64 -0.82 -26.53 -5.31
CA ARG A 64 -1.37 -27.05 -6.57
C ARG A 64 -0.57 -28.22 -7.10
N CYS A 65 0.77 -28.14 -7.03
CA CYS A 65 1.66 -29.22 -7.45
C CYS A 65 1.57 -30.44 -6.51
N LEU A 66 1.50 -30.21 -5.21
CA LEU A 66 1.41 -31.29 -4.22
C LEU A 66 0.08 -32.06 -4.28
N LEU A 67 -1.03 -31.34 -4.45
CA LEU A 67 -2.37 -31.94 -4.55
C LEU A 67 -2.58 -32.68 -5.88
N HIS A 68 -1.96 -32.25 -6.98
CA HIS A 68 -2.00 -33.00 -8.25
C HIS A 68 -1.42 -34.41 -8.14
N SER A 69 -0.52 -34.65 -7.18
CA SER A 69 0.09 -35.96 -6.95
C SER A 69 -0.79 -36.92 -6.13
N ARG A 70 -1.86 -36.44 -5.49
CA ARG A 70 -2.76 -37.23 -4.63
C ARG A 70 -4.20 -37.00 -5.07
N ALA A 71 -4.77 -37.94 -5.83
CA ALA A 71 -6.14 -37.86 -6.29
C ALA A 71 -7.09 -38.51 -5.26
N THR A 72 -7.50 -37.75 -4.24
CA THR A 72 -8.60 -38.14 -3.34
C THR A 72 -9.79 -37.17 -3.45
N GLU A 73 -11.01 -37.63 -3.15
CA GLU A 73 -12.22 -36.79 -3.12
C GLU A 73 -12.08 -35.58 -2.19
N GLU A 74 -11.31 -35.72 -1.11
CA GLU A 74 -11.02 -34.64 -0.16
C GLU A 74 -10.11 -33.54 -0.77
N ASP A 75 -9.22 -33.94 -1.69
CA ASP A 75 -8.32 -33.04 -2.40
C ASP A 75 -9.06 -32.23 -3.47
N SER A 76 -10.19 -32.73 -3.98
CA SER A 76 -11.05 -31.98 -4.93
C SER A 76 -11.57 -30.67 -4.33
N LYS A 77 -11.93 -30.67 -3.03
CA LYS A 77 -12.43 -29.48 -2.33
C LYS A 77 -11.31 -28.47 -2.09
N LYS A 78 -10.13 -28.95 -1.67
CA LYS A 78 -8.91 -28.15 -1.49
C LYS A 78 -8.52 -27.48 -2.80
N MET A 79 -8.52 -28.24 -3.89
CA MET A 79 -8.19 -27.76 -5.24
C MET A 79 -9.18 -26.69 -5.73
N LYS A 80 -10.49 -26.85 -5.52
CA LYS A 80 -11.49 -25.81 -5.89
C LYS A 80 -11.27 -24.49 -5.17
N VAL A 81 -10.99 -24.53 -3.86
CA VAL A 81 -10.71 -23.30 -3.08
C VAL A 81 -9.41 -22.66 -3.53
N LEU A 82 -8.39 -23.47 -3.81
CA LEU A 82 -7.09 -23.04 -4.30
C LEU A 82 -7.17 -22.36 -5.68
N GLU A 83 -7.88 -22.94 -6.64
CA GLU A 83 -8.10 -22.33 -7.96
C GLU A 83 -8.93 -21.04 -7.86
N SER A 84 -9.92 -20.99 -6.95
CA SER A 84 -10.66 -19.76 -6.65
C SER A 84 -9.75 -18.65 -6.11
N LEU A 85 -8.80 -18.99 -5.23
CA LEU A 85 -7.84 -18.03 -4.69
C LEU A 85 -6.92 -17.49 -5.81
N ILE A 86 -6.37 -18.37 -6.65
CA ILE A 86 -5.54 -17.98 -7.80
C ILE A 86 -6.31 -17.06 -8.75
N SER A 87 -7.56 -17.41 -9.07
CA SER A 87 -8.39 -16.60 -9.98
C SER A 87 -8.64 -15.19 -9.44
N MET A 88 -8.87 -15.06 -8.12
CA MET A 88 -9.04 -13.75 -7.49
C MET A 88 -7.75 -12.93 -7.51
N ILE A 89 -6.61 -13.56 -7.23
CA ILE A 89 -5.29 -12.91 -7.27
C ILE A 89 -4.95 -12.44 -8.69
N GLN A 90 -5.27 -13.22 -9.72
CA GLN A 90 -5.02 -12.85 -11.12
C GLN A 90 -5.87 -11.67 -11.60
N LYS A 91 -7.08 -11.52 -11.06
CA LYS A 91 -8.01 -10.43 -11.39
C LYS A 91 -7.74 -9.15 -10.58
N PHE A 92 -6.83 -9.22 -9.61
CA PHE A 92 -6.55 -8.09 -8.74
C PHE A 92 -5.91 -6.94 -9.54
N PRO A 93 -6.39 -5.69 -9.41
CA PRO A 93 -5.90 -4.57 -10.22
C PRO A 93 -4.60 -3.98 -9.64
N TYR A 94 -3.45 -4.58 -9.99
CA TYR A 94 -2.14 -4.12 -9.53
C TYR A 94 -1.72 -2.74 -10.06
N GLY A 95 -2.33 -2.28 -11.15
CA GLY A 95 -1.96 -1.04 -11.84
C GLY A 95 -2.73 0.20 -11.38
N ASP A 96 -3.77 0.05 -10.56
CA ASP A 96 -4.62 1.16 -10.12
C ASP A 96 -4.54 1.34 -8.59
N PRO A 97 -3.70 2.26 -8.10
CA PRO A 97 -3.60 2.56 -6.66
C PRO A 97 -4.85 3.27 -6.10
N THR A 98 -5.76 3.76 -6.96
CA THR A 98 -7.01 4.43 -6.57
C THR A 98 -8.23 3.51 -6.63
N TYR A 99 -8.01 2.21 -6.81
CA TYR A 99 -9.09 1.25 -6.95
C TYR A 99 -10.04 1.26 -5.73
N ALA A 100 -11.28 1.69 -5.94
CA ALA A 100 -12.25 1.93 -4.87
C ALA A 100 -12.51 0.68 -3.99
N ASN A 101 -12.47 -0.51 -4.58
CA ASN A 101 -12.77 -1.76 -3.89
C ASN A 101 -11.51 -2.53 -3.45
N LEU A 102 -10.33 -1.89 -3.46
CA LEU A 102 -9.04 -2.52 -3.13
C LEU A 102 -9.08 -3.26 -1.80
N HIS A 103 -9.59 -2.60 -0.77
CA HIS A 103 -9.67 -3.17 0.58
C HIS A 103 -10.66 -4.35 0.67
N GLU A 104 -11.78 -4.28 -0.06
CA GLU A 104 -12.78 -5.35 -0.07
C GLU A 104 -12.24 -6.60 -0.76
N ASP A 105 -11.60 -6.44 -1.92
CA ASP A 105 -11.01 -7.54 -2.67
C ASP A 105 -9.83 -8.16 -1.92
N LEU A 106 -8.99 -7.34 -1.28
CA LEU A 106 -7.96 -7.84 -0.35
C LEU A 106 -8.57 -8.63 0.81
N GLY A 107 -9.65 -8.13 1.40
CA GLY A 107 -10.39 -8.84 2.45
C GLY A 107 -10.89 -10.20 1.98
N ARG A 108 -11.41 -10.27 0.75
CA ARG A 108 -11.88 -11.51 0.14
C ARG A 108 -10.74 -12.49 -0.14
N ILE A 109 -9.60 -12.01 -0.65
CA ILE A 109 -8.39 -12.82 -0.90
C ILE A 109 -7.87 -13.40 0.42
N ARG A 110 -7.72 -12.57 1.47
CA ARG A 110 -7.32 -13.01 2.82
C ARG A 110 -8.26 -14.06 3.38
N GLY A 111 -9.57 -13.86 3.24
CA GLY A 111 -10.59 -14.82 3.67
C GLY A 111 -10.45 -16.18 2.97
N LYS A 112 -10.23 -16.16 1.65
CA LYS A 112 -10.00 -17.39 0.88
C LYS A 112 -8.70 -18.09 1.23
N PHE A 113 -7.63 -17.34 1.48
CA PHE A 113 -6.36 -17.90 1.94
C PHE A 113 -6.51 -18.59 3.30
N LYS A 114 -7.19 -17.95 4.27
CA LYS A 114 -7.49 -18.56 5.58
C LYS A 114 -8.33 -19.83 5.43
N GLN A 115 -9.33 -19.81 4.55
CA GLN A 115 -10.14 -20.99 4.23
C GLN A 115 -9.25 -22.13 3.70
N LEU A 116 -8.32 -21.84 2.78
CA LEU A 116 -7.39 -22.82 2.25
C LEU A 116 -6.45 -23.39 3.33
N CYS A 117 -5.89 -22.54 4.20
CA CYS A 117 -5.04 -22.98 5.30
C CYS A 117 -5.77 -23.91 6.28
N SER A 118 -7.04 -23.59 6.59
CA SER A 118 -7.90 -24.43 7.41
C SER A 118 -8.14 -25.81 6.79
N LEU A 119 -8.39 -25.87 5.47
CA LEU A 119 -8.56 -27.13 4.75
C LEU A 119 -7.27 -27.96 4.65
N LEU A 120 -6.11 -27.31 4.65
CA LEU A 120 -4.80 -27.96 4.60
C LEU A 120 -4.24 -28.30 5.99
N ASN A 121 -4.94 -27.89 7.05
CA ASN A 121 -4.50 -28.00 8.44
C ASN A 121 -3.12 -27.37 8.69
N VAL A 122 -2.84 -26.26 8.02
CA VAL A 122 -1.59 -25.48 8.13
C VAL A 122 -1.90 -24.16 8.82
N GLN A 123 -1.02 -23.72 9.72
CA GLN A 123 -1.16 -22.40 10.33
C GLN A 123 -0.78 -21.29 9.32
N PRO A 124 -1.63 -20.28 9.12
CA PRO A 124 -1.29 -19.14 8.27
C PRO A 124 -0.28 -18.24 8.99
N ASP A 125 1.01 -18.53 8.88
CA ASP A 125 2.08 -17.69 9.46
C ASP A 125 2.62 -16.67 8.44
N PHE A 126 1.74 -15.81 7.93
CA PHE A 126 2.20 -14.67 7.14
C PHE A 126 2.57 -13.51 8.08
N LYS A 127 3.87 -13.37 8.34
CA LYS A 127 4.45 -12.24 9.07
C LYS A 127 5.13 -11.30 8.08
N ILE A 128 4.57 -10.11 7.92
CA ILE A 128 5.31 -8.99 7.34
C ILE A 128 6.21 -8.47 8.46
N SER A 129 7.52 -8.69 8.35
CA SER A 129 8.47 -8.04 9.26
C SER A 129 8.35 -6.54 9.03
N ALA A 130 7.74 -5.84 9.99
CA ALA A 130 7.48 -4.41 9.91
C ALA A 130 8.72 -3.55 10.25
N GLU A 131 9.89 -4.16 10.40
CA GLU A 131 11.06 -3.50 10.96
C GLU A 131 12.15 -3.30 9.92
N GLY A 132 11.92 -2.34 9.03
CA GLY A 132 12.97 -1.52 8.46
C GLY A 132 12.90 -0.14 9.15
N SER A 133 13.69 0.03 10.20
CA SER A 133 14.05 1.31 10.85
C SER A 133 12.95 2.37 10.94
N GLY A 134 12.31 2.44 12.12
CA GLY A 134 11.46 3.55 12.48
C GLY A 134 12.18 4.90 12.30
N LEU A 135 11.53 5.80 11.56
CA LEU A 135 11.62 7.21 11.83
C LEU A 135 10.31 7.57 12.51
N SER A 136 10.33 7.53 13.85
CA SER A 136 9.37 8.28 14.65
C SER A 136 9.57 9.75 14.33
N PHE A 137 8.52 10.40 13.85
CA PHE A 137 8.38 11.86 13.94
C PHE A 137 7.93 12.24 15.35
#